data_AF-A0A349KSN1-F1
#
_entry.id   AF-A0A349KSN1-F1
#
_cell.length_a   1.000
_cell.length_b   1.000
_cell.length_c   1.000
_cell.angle_alpha   90.00
_cell.angle_beta   90.00
_cell.angle_gamma   90.00
#
_symmetry.space_group_name_H-M   'P 1'
#
loop_
_entity.id
_entity.type
_entity.pdbx_description
1 polymer ?
#
loop_
_entity_poly.entity_id
_entity_poly.type
_entity_poly.pdbx_seq_one_letter_code
_entity_poly.pdbx_strand_id
1 'polypeptide(L)'
;MANAAAEDLSRLDRERDLAFSLPLEDIDPTDRRLYQDNVHFPYLERLRTEAPIYFHERSYAGPFWSITRYADIRKIDANHQLFSSEPSVTFVDEDYSS
;
A
#
# COMPACT_ATOMS: atom_id res chain seq x y z
N MET A 1 9.71 22.62 -16.84
CA MET A 1 8.98 22.21 -15.61
C MET A 1 7.48 21.99 -15.86
N ALA A 2 6.77 22.86 -16.58
CA ALA A 2 5.33 22.67 -16.85
C ALA A 2 4.97 21.35 -17.57
N ASN A 3 5.82 20.86 -18.48
CA ASN A 3 5.56 19.63 -19.22
C ASN A 3 5.66 18.35 -18.35
N ALA A 4 6.66 18.27 -17.47
CA ALA A 4 6.88 17.12 -16.60
C ALA A 4 5.74 16.94 -15.58
N ALA A 5 5.26 18.03 -14.97
CA ALA A 5 4.14 17.97 -14.04
C ALA A 5 2.84 17.51 -14.72
N ALA A 6 2.59 17.94 -15.98
CA ALA A 6 1.43 17.50 -16.74
C ALA A 6 1.52 16.00 -17.12
N GLU A 7 2.71 15.52 -17.45
CA GLU A 7 2.97 14.10 -17.70
C GLU A 7 2.75 13.24 -16.44
N ASP A 8 3.18 13.71 -15.27
CA ASP A 8 2.97 13.03 -13.99
C ASP A 8 1.48 12.93 -13.63
N LEU A 9 0.73 14.03 -13.79
CA LEU A 9 -0.72 14.03 -13.57
C LEU A 9 -1.43 13.05 -14.53
N SER A 10 -1.06 13.08 -15.81
CA SER A 10 -1.60 12.14 -16.80
C SER A 10 -1.24 10.68 -16.51
N ARG A 11 -0.11 10.44 -15.84
CA ARG A 11 0.28 9.10 -15.37
C ARG A 11 -0.58 8.67 -14.19
N LEU A 12 -0.78 9.55 -13.22
CA LEU A 12 -1.64 9.30 -12.05
C LEU A 12 -3.08 8.98 -12.46
N ASP A 13 -3.63 9.71 -13.44
CA ASP A 13 -5.00 9.46 -13.91
C ASP A 13 -5.11 8.08 -14.58
N ARG A 14 -4.15 7.69 -15.43
CA ARG A 14 -4.13 6.34 -16.02
C ARG A 14 -3.99 5.24 -14.98
N GLU A 15 -3.14 5.44 -13.97
CA GLU A 15 -2.96 4.47 -12.88
C GLU A 15 -4.19 4.42 -11.97
N ARG A 16 -4.95 5.52 -11.84
CA ARG A 16 -6.25 5.51 -11.18
C ARG A 16 -7.24 4.65 -11.96
N ASP A 17 -7.38 4.86 -13.26
CA ASP A 17 -8.29 4.05 -14.08
C ASP A 17 -7.93 2.55 -14.00
N LEU A 18 -6.63 2.23 -14.05
CA LEU A 18 -6.14 0.86 -13.86
C LEU A 18 -6.49 0.34 -12.47
N ALA A 19 -6.14 1.09 -11.42
CA ALA A 19 -6.40 0.71 -10.04
C ALA A 19 -7.88 0.42 -9.80
N PHE A 20 -8.83 1.16 -10.38
CA PHE A 20 -10.27 0.92 -10.22
C PHE A 20 -10.83 -0.18 -11.14
N SER A 21 -10.10 -0.58 -12.18
CA SER A 21 -10.52 -1.66 -13.09
C SER A 21 -10.16 -3.06 -12.61
N LEU A 22 -9.15 -3.20 -11.74
CA LEU A 22 -8.67 -4.49 -11.24
C LEU A 22 -9.60 -5.08 -10.15
N PRO A 23 -9.60 -6.39 -9.91
CA PRO A 23 -10.04 -6.96 -8.64
C PRO A 23 -9.21 -6.41 -7.46
N LEU A 24 -9.80 -6.28 -6.26
CA LEU A 24 -9.05 -5.84 -5.06
C LEU A 24 -7.92 -6.83 -4.70
N GLU A 25 -8.09 -8.11 -4.99
CA GLU A 25 -7.10 -9.17 -4.78
C GLU A 25 -5.85 -9.03 -5.65
N ASP A 26 -5.96 -8.32 -6.78
CA ASP A 26 -4.83 -8.07 -7.69
C ASP A 26 -4.08 -6.77 -7.35
N ILE A 27 -4.54 -6.01 -6.36
CA ILE A 27 -3.84 -4.81 -5.87
C ILE A 27 -2.79 -5.23 -4.83
N ASP A 28 -1.51 -5.03 -5.16
CA ASP A 28 -0.40 -5.14 -4.22
C ASP A 28 0.24 -3.76 -3.98
N PRO A 29 -0.06 -3.07 -2.87
CA PRO A 29 0.52 -1.78 -2.57
C PRO A 29 2.00 -1.87 -2.16
N THR A 30 2.59 -3.07 -2.03
CA THR A 30 4.02 -3.26 -1.77
C THR A 30 4.86 -3.31 -3.04
N ASP A 31 4.23 -3.31 -4.23
CA ASP A 31 4.94 -3.27 -5.51
C ASP A 31 5.83 -2.03 -5.58
N ARG A 32 7.14 -2.28 -5.64
CA ARG A 32 8.19 -1.25 -5.70
C ARG A 32 7.99 -0.29 -6.88
N ARG A 33 7.42 -0.75 -8.00
CA ARG A 33 7.15 0.09 -9.18
C ARG A 33 6.29 1.30 -8.81
N LEU A 34 5.27 1.12 -7.96
CA LEU A 34 4.34 2.18 -7.58
C LEU A 34 5.04 3.36 -6.90
N TYR A 35 6.12 3.09 -6.17
CA TYR A 35 6.92 4.10 -5.50
C TYR A 35 7.97 4.71 -6.43
N GLN A 36 8.61 3.89 -7.27
CA GLN A 36 9.59 4.36 -8.27
C GLN A 36 8.95 5.32 -9.27
N ASP A 37 7.73 5.04 -9.70
CA ASP A 37 6.98 5.86 -10.64
C ASP A 37 6.15 6.96 -9.98
N ASN A 38 6.13 7.03 -8.64
CA ASN A 38 5.31 7.95 -7.83
C ASN A 38 3.79 7.84 -8.13
N VAL A 39 3.28 6.62 -8.31
CA VAL A 39 1.88 6.31 -8.67
C VAL A 39 1.17 5.43 -7.64
N HIS A 40 1.65 5.40 -6.39
CA HIS A 40 1.04 4.62 -5.30
C HIS A 40 -0.29 5.23 -4.79
N PHE A 41 -0.49 6.55 -4.96
CA PHE A 41 -1.67 7.24 -4.42
C PHE A 41 -3.02 6.72 -4.92
N PRO A 42 -3.24 6.45 -6.22
CA PRO A 42 -4.53 5.93 -6.71
C PRO A 42 -4.92 4.57 -6.12
N TYR A 43 -3.94 3.68 -5.89
CA TYR A 43 -4.16 2.39 -5.25
C TYR A 43 -4.57 2.55 -3.78
N LEU A 44 -3.89 3.44 -3.05
CA LEU A 44 -4.26 3.77 -1.66
C LEU A 44 -5.61 4.51 -1.56
N GLU A 45 -5.96 5.32 -2.56
CA GLU A 45 -7.26 5.99 -2.68
C GLU A 45 -8.38 4.95 -2.82
N ARG A 46 -8.21 3.97 -3.71
CA ARG A 46 -9.19 2.89 -3.89
C ARG A 46 -9.35 2.05 -2.64
N LEU A 47 -8.24 1.56 -2.06
CA LEU A 47 -8.28 0.77 -0.82
C LEU A 47 -9.03 1.54 0.28
N ARG A 48 -8.73 2.82 0.48
CA ARG A 48 -9.41 3.65 1.49
C ARG A 48 -10.92 3.79 1.24
N THR A 49 -11.33 3.81 -0.02
CA THR A 49 -12.72 3.98 -0.44
C THR A 49 -13.51 2.69 -0.32
N GLU A 50 -12.99 1.59 -0.85
CA GLU A 50 -13.70 0.30 -0.98
C GLU A 50 -13.42 -0.69 0.17
N ALA A 51 -12.16 -0.79 0.62
CA ALA A 51 -11.71 -1.79 1.59
C ALA A 51 -10.60 -1.23 2.49
N PRO A 52 -10.93 -0.31 3.42
CA PRO A 52 -9.92 0.47 4.15
C PRO A 52 -9.04 -0.34 5.10
N ILE A 53 -9.50 -1.53 5.47
CA ILE A 53 -8.77 -2.57 6.18
C ILE A 53 -8.88 -3.81 5.28
N TYR A 54 -7.81 -4.15 4.58
CA TYR A 54 -7.80 -5.24 3.59
C TYR A 54 -6.65 -6.20 3.86
N PHE A 55 -6.93 -7.50 3.75
CA PHE A 55 -5.93 -8.55 3.90
C PHE A 55 -5.45 -9.01 2.53
N HIS A 56 -4.16 -8.83 2.26
CA HIS A 56 -3.51 -9.34 1.07
C HIS A 56 -2.98 -10.73 1.38
N GLU A 57 -3.61 -11.78 0.84
CA GLU A 57 -3.14 -13.16 1.01
C GLU A 57 -1.88 -13.45 0.17
N ARG A 58 -1.79 -12.82 -1.02
CA ARG A 58 -0.71 -13.02 -1.98
C ARG A 58 -0.13 -11.65 -2.33
N SER A 59 1.08 -11.38 -1.83
CA SER A 59 1.82 -10.16 -2.15
C SER A 59 3.32 -10.47 -2.21
N TYR A 60 4.09 -9.55 -2.82
CA TYR A 60 5.55 -9.65 -2.83
C TYR A 60 6.16 -9.72 -1.42
N ALA A 61 5.54 -9.04 -0.45
CA ALA A 61 5.96 -8.98 0.94
C ALA A 61 5.45 -10.15 1.82
N GLY A 62 4.74 -11.12 1.23
CA GLY A 62 3.99 -12.12 1.99
C GLY A 62 2.62 -11.63 2.44
N PRO A 63 1.87 -12.39 3.26
CA PRO A 63 0.52 -11.99 3.65
C PRO A 63 0.54 -10.84 4.66
N PHE A 64 -0.24 -9.77 4.44
CA PHE A 64 -0.29 -8.62 5.35
C PHE A 64 -1.63 -7.88 5.31
N TRP A 65 -1.87 -7.06 6.34
CA TRP A 65 -3.01 -6.16 6.42
C TRP A 65 -2.64 -4.75 5.97
N SER A 66 -3.35 -4.23 4.98
CA SER A 66 -3.34 -2.82 4.61
C SER A 66 -4.36 -2.06 5.46
N ILE A 67 -3.89 -1.16 6.34
CA ILE A 67 -4.75 -0.22 7.07
C ILE A 67 -4.55 1.17 6.50
N THR A 68 -5.56 1.72 5.84
CA THR A 68 -5.39 2.96 5.06
C THR A 68 -5.96 4.19 5.75
N ARG A 69 -6.97 4.07 6.63
CA ARG A 69 -7.61 5.22 7.28
C ARG A 69 -6.80 5.76 8.46
N TYR A 70 -6.68 7.08 8.52
CA TYR A 70 -5.98 7.77 9.61
C TYR A 70 -6.50 7.37 11.01
N ALA A 71 -7.83 7.33 11.18
CA ALA A 71 -8.43 6.99 12.47
C ALA A 71 -8.06 5.58 12.95
N ASP A 72 -7.90 4.63 12.03
CA ASP A 72 -7.57 3.25 12.37
C ASP A 72 -6.07 3.09 12.63
N ILE A 73 -5.23 3.74 11.83
CA ILE A 73 -3.78 3.83 12.08
C ILE A 73 -3.52 4.41 13.48
N ARG A 74 -4.21 5.49 13.85
CA ARG A 74 -4.06 6.11 15.19
C ARG A 74 -4.46 5.18 16.34
N LYS A 75 -5.47 4.34 16.16
CA LYS A 75 -5.89 3.36 17.17
C LYS A 75 -4.87 2.24 17.34
N ILE A 76 -4.32 1.75 16.23
CA ILE A 76 -3.30 0.70 16.21
C ILE A 76 -2.01 1.20 16.85
N ASP A 77 -1.51 2.36 16.43
CA ASP A 77 -0.29 3.00 16.93
C ASP A 77 -0.36 3.28 18.45
N ALA A 78 -1.54 3.63 18.96
CA ALA A 78 -1.75 3.83 20.40
C ALA A 78 -1.78 2.52 21.20
N ASN A 79 -2.02 1.37 20.58
CA ASN A 79 -2.25 0.09 21.23
C ASN A 79 -1.10 -0.90 21.00
N HIS A 80 0.10 -0.48 21.39
CA HIS A 80 1.35 -1.25 21.29
C HIS A 80 1.35 -2.58 22.08
N GLN A 81 0.38 -2.78 22.97
CA GLN A 81 0.20 -4.06 23.70
C GLN A 81 -0.41 -5.15 22.80
N LEU A 82 -1.28 -4.78 21.87
CA LEU A 82 -1.88 -5.71 20.90
C LEU A 82 -1.11 -5.71 19.57
N PHE A 83 -0.49 -4.59 19.21
CA PHE A 83 0.27 -4.43 17.97
C PHE A 83 1.75 -4.15 18.30
N SER A 84 2.53 -5.22 18.34
CA SER A 84 3.95 -5.16 18.67
C SER A 84 4.79 -4.64 17.50
N SER A 85 5.85 -3.91 17.82
CA SER A 85 6.93 -3.56 16.87
C SER A 85 8.12 -4.53 16.95
N GLU A 86 8.12 -5.44 17.92
CA GLU A 86 9.14 -6.48 18.09
C GLU A 86 8.80 -7.71 17.23
N PRO A 87 9.79 -8.35 16.57
CA PRO A 87 11.22 -7.97 16.51
C PRO A 87 11.56 -6.95 15.41
N SER A 88 10.69 -6.77 14.41
CA SER A 88 10.92 -5.89 13.26
C SER A 88 9.64 -5.24 12.76
N VAL A 89 9.77 -4.01 12.25
CA VAL A 89 8.69 -3.21 11.64
C VAL A 89 8.70 -3.32 10.10
N THR A 90 9.66 -4.05 9.53
CA THR A 90 9.82 -4.20 8.07
C THR A 90 9.35 -5.59 7.63
N PHE A 91 8.83 -5.72 6.41
CA PHE A 91 8.41 -6.99 5.78
C PHE A 91 9.53 -8.03 5.58
N VAL A 92 10.79 -7.69 5.90
CA VAL A 92 11.90 -8.62 5.76
C VAL A 92 11.99 -9.39 7.07
N ASP A 93 11.59 -10.66 7.04
CA ASP A 93 11.96 -11.59 8.10
C ASP A 93 13.48 -11.76 8.09
N GLU A 94 14.09 -11.63 9.27
CA GLU A 94 15.53 -11.70 9.50
C GLU A 94 16.08 -13.14 9.43
N ASP A 95 15.46 -14.03 8.66
CA ASP A 95 15.92 -15.41 8.47
C ASP A 95 16.76 -15.56 7.18
N TYR A 96 17.86 -14.82 7.12
CA TYR A 96 19.02 -15.22 6.32
C TYR A 96 19.90 -16.17 7.14
N SER A 97 19.37 -17.36 7.45
CA SER A 97 20.14 -18.46 8.04
C SER A 97 19.96 -19.72 7.22
N SER A 98 20.76 -19.85 6.16
CA SER A 98 21.47 -21.07 5.72
C SER A 98 22.31 -20.78 4.47
#